data_AF-A0A9P8TPJ1-F1
#
_entry.id   AF-A0A9P8TPJ1-F1
#
_cell.length_a   1.000
_cell.length_b   1.000
_cell.length_c   1.000
_cell.angle_alpha   90.00
_cell.angle_beta   90.00
_cell.angle_gamma   90.00
#
_symmetry.space_group_name_H-M   'P 1'
#
loop_
_entity.id
_entity.type
_entity.pdbx_description
1 polymer ?
#
loop_
_entity_poly.entity_id
_entity_poly.type
_entity_poly.pdbx_seq_one_letter_code
_entity_poly.pdbx_strand_id
1 'polypeptide(L)' 'DEFNGAQLKAVVVEAGMIALRNGQSSVKHEDFIEAIGEVQARKTKSVSFYA' A
#
# COMPACT_ATOMS: atom_id res chain seq x y z
N ASP A 1 11.47 -6.02 7.56
CA ASP A 1 10.90 -5.08 6.58
C ASP A 1 11.97 -4.16 6.02
N GLU A 2 12.50 -4.49 4.85
CA GLU A 2 13.39 -3.61 4.09
C GLU A 2 12.55 -2.77 3.14
N PHE A 3 12.07 -1.62 3.61
CA PHE A 3 11.49 -0.60 2.73
C PHE A 3 12.60 0.30 2.21
N ASN A 4 12.78 0.36 0.90
CA ASN A 4 13.61 1.39 0.29
C ASN A 4 12.87 2.75 0.27
N GLY A 5 13.61 3.85 0.07
CA GLY A 5 13.04 5.19 0.07
C GLY A 5 11.93 5.40 -0.98
N ALA A 6 11.97 4.67 -2.09
CA ALA A 6 10.91 4.72 -3.11
C ALA A 6 9.63 4.03 -2.64
N GLN A 7 9.74 2.90 -1.92
CA GLN A 7 8.60 2.21 -1.33
C GLN A 7 7.97 3.04 -0.20
N LEU A 8 8.77 3.68 0.65
CA LEU A 8 8.25 4.61 1.67
C LEU A 8 7.46 5.76 1.04
N LYS A 9 7.98 6.35 -0.04
CA LYS A 9 7.24 7.37 -0.80
C LYS A 9 5.94 6.81 -1.39
N ALA A 10 5.97 5.60 -1.93
CA ALA A 10 4.78 4.96 -2.50
C ALA A 10 3.69 4.74 -1.43
N VAL A 11 4.06 4.29 -0.23
CA VAL A 11 3.13 4.08 0.90
C VAL A 11 2.41 5.38 1.27
N VAL A 12 3.14 6.49 1.37
CA VAL A 12 2.53 7.79 1.73
C VAL A 12 1.56 8.28 0.66
N VAL A 13 1.87 8.06 -0.62
CA VAL A 13 0.98 8.43 -1.73
C VAL A 13 -0.28 7.57 -1.71
N GLU A 14 -0.13 6.25 -1.54
CA GLU A 14 -1.26 5.32 -1.55
C GLU A 14 -2.19 5.56 -0.35
N ALA A 15 -1.64 5.83 0.84
CA ALA A 15 -2.43 6.17 2.03
C ALA A 15 -3.27 7.44 1.81
N GLY A 16 -2.72 8.45 1.11
CA GLY A 16 -3.47 9.64 0.73
C GLY A 16 -4.60 9.34 -0.27
N MET A 17 -4.36 8.46 -1.23
CA MET A 17 -5.39 8.03 -2.18
C MET A 17 -6.53 7.26 -1.51
N ILE A 18 -6.20 6.36 -0.58
CA ILE A 18 -7.17 5.60 0.22
C ILE A 18 -8.02 6.54 1.07
N ALA A 19 -7.40 7.50 1.76
CA ALA A 19 -8.12 8.50 2.57
C ALA A 19 -9.09 9.34 1.72
N LEU A 20 -8.66 9.79 0.53
CA LEU A 20 -9.51 10.54 -0.41
C LEU A 20 -10.68 9.69 -0.93
N ARG A 21 -10.44 8.41 -1.25
CA ARG A 21 -11.48 7.45 -1.66
C ARG A 21 -12.54 7.27 -0.57
N ASN A 22 -12.11 7.31 0.68
CA ASN A 22 -12.97 7.22 1.86
C ASN A 22 -13.66 8.56 2.23
N GLY A 23 -13.48 9.62 1.42
CA GLY A 23 -14.04 10.95 1.67
C GLY A 23 -13.43 11.67 2.87
N GLN A 24 -12.26 11.25 3.33
CA GLN A 24 -11.57 11.85 4.46
C GLN A 24 -10.71 13.04 4.00
N SER A 25 -10.62 14.07 4.82
CA SER A 25 -9.77 15.25 4.59
C SER A 25 -8.37 15.12 5.20
N SER A 26 -8.13 14.05 5.97
CA SER A 26 -6.87 13.77 6.65
C SER A 26 -6.60 12.27 6.68
N VAL A 27 -5.35 11.86 6.47
CA VAL A 27 -4.93 10.45 6.52
C VAL A 27 -4.91 9.97 7.97
N LYS A 28 -5.41 8.75 8.21
CA LYS A 28 -5.40 8.07 9.50
C LYS A 28 -4.46 6.87 9.48
N HIS A 29 -4.23 6.29 10.65
CA HIS A 29 -3.38 5.11 10.79
C HIS A 29 -3.88 3.92 9.95
N GLU A 30 -5.20 3.73 9.86
CA GLU A 30 -5.83 2.66 9.09
C GLU A 30 -5.47 2.73 7.60
N ASP A 31 -5.45 3.94 7.02
CA ASP A 31 -5.10 4.14 5.60
C ASP A 31 -3.62 3.80 5.34
N PHE A 32 -2.73 4.03 6.30
CA PHE A 32 -1.32 3.64 6.19
C PHE A 32 -1.15 2.11 6.25
N ILE A 33 -1.91 1.41 7.08
CA ILE A 33 -1.87 -0.07 7.12
C ILE A 33 -2.31 -0.64 5.78
N GLU A 34 -3.40 -0.12 5.21
CA GLU A 34 -3.89 -0.55 3.91
C GLU A 34 -2.88 -0.24 2.79
N ALA A 35 -2.30 0.96 2.78
CA ALA A 35 -1.26 1.37 1.85
C ALA A 35 0.00 0.52 1.91
N ILE A 36 0.44 0.13 3.11
CA ILE A 36 1.58 -0.79 3.29
C ILE A 36 1.27 -2.13 2.64
N GLY A 37 0.06 -2.67 2.88
CA GLY A 37 -0.40 -3.90 2.25
C GLY A 37 -0.38 -3.82 0.72
N GLU A 38 -0.88 -2.72 0.15
CA GLU A 38 -0.87 -2.51 -1.30
C GLU A 38 0.53 -2.37 -1.90
N VAL A 39 1.43 -1.64 -1.24
CA VAL A 39 2.81 -1.44 -1.71
C VAL A 39 3.65 -2.70 -1.57
N GLN A 40 3.42 -3.50 -0.52
CA GLN A 40 4.03 -4.82 -0.37
C GLN A 40 3.47 -5.83 -1.39
N ALA A 41 2.23 -5.66 -1.87
CA ALA A 41 1.53 -6.61 -2.74
C ALA A 41 2.04 -6.68 -4.21
N ARG A 42 3.18 -6.05 -4.57
CA ARG A 42 3.86 -6.28 -5.87
C ARG A 42 5.29 -6.76 -5.58
N LYS A 43 5.69 -8.03 -5.76
CA LYS A 43 5.31 -9.08 -6.72
C LYS A 43 5.38 -10.48 -6.07
N THR A 44 4.25 -11.02 -5.64
CA THR A 44 4.04 -12.48 -5.67
C THR A 44 2.58 -12.76 -6.02
N LYS A 45 2.15 -12.40 -7.24
CA LYS A 45 1.19 -13.29 -7.89
C LYS A 45 1.97 -14.57 -8.19
N SER A 46 2.12 -15.43 -7.19
CA SER A 46 2.37 -16.85 -7.41
C SER A 46 1.12 -17.36 -8.12
N VAL A 47 1.07 -17.16 -9.43
CA VAL A 47 0.25 -18.00 -10.29
C VAL A 47 0.79 -19.40 -10.04
N SER A 48 0.06 -20.19 -9.24
CA SER A 48 0.32 -21.61 -9.07
C SER A 48 0.13 -22.26 -10.44
N PHE A 49 1.22 -22.36 -11.18
CA PHE A 49 1.28 -22.95 -12.53
C PHE A 49 1.71 -24.41 -12.49
N TYR A 50 1.50 -25.13 -11.39
CA TYR A 50 1.69 -26.58 -11.37
C TYR A 50 0.61 -27.28 -10.52
N ALA A 51 0.03 -28.29 -11.17
CA ALA A 51 -0.85 -29.39 -10.75
C ALA A 51 -1.23 -29.50 -9.26
#